data_AF-A0A0V1AKG3-F1
#
_entry.id   AF-A0A0V1AKG3-F1
#
_cell.length_a   1.000
_cell.length_b   1.000
_cell.length_c   1.000
_cell.angle_alpha   90.00
_cell.angle_beta   90.00
_cell.angle_gamma   90.00
#
_symmetry.space_group_name_H-M   'P 1'
#
loop_
_entity.id
_entity.type
_entity.pdbx_description
1 polymer ?
#
loop_
_entity_poly.entity_id
_entity_poly.type
_entity_poly.pdbx_seq_one_letter_code
_entity_poly.pdbx_strand_id
1 'polypeptide(L)'
;MDYAKLNRRRNCLKGRMNRLCQDLDALIRQPESRIDVKMTLDSISKLLERCQEAQDAVEAVITDDDEIEKETQRWMDFEREIRSARGRAERYLEMNTEPVDSKKSSLNSASAKLLTWRIHDNAELADVTKFIYLRFLLEGEGLKAIDGYAVTQDNYPIARQALVSRFGNPKR
;
A
#
# COMPACT_ATOMS: atom_id res chain seq x y z
N MET A 1 25.97 24.17 11.45
CA MET A 1 25.92 23.46 10.16
C MET A 1 25.56 24.51 9.10
N ASP A 2 26.17 24.51 7.91
CA ASP A 2 25.95 25.59 6.92
C ASP A 2 24.60 25.43 6.20
N TYR A 3 23.71 26.42 6.36
CA TYR A 3 22.39 26.49 5.70
C TYR A 3 22.51 26.28 4.18
N ALA A 4 23.52 26.87 3.53
CA ALA A 4 23.69 26.76 2.08
C ALA A 4 23.96 25.30 1.66
N LYS A 5 24.74 24.56 2.46
CA LYS A 5 25.04 23.15 2.22
C LYS A 5 23.80 22.27 2.41
N LEU A 6 23.03 22.53 3.46
CA LEU A 6 21.78 21.83 3.75
C LEU A 6 20.73 22.05 2.66
N ASN A 7 20.52 23.31 2.28
CA ASN A 7 19.57 23.70 1.24
C ASN A 7 19.96 23.10 -0.13
N ARG A 8 21.26 23.08 -0.49
CA ARG A 8 21.74 22.38 -1.69
C ARG A 8 21.40 20.89 -1.68
N ARG A 9 21.68 20.18 -0.58
CA ARG A 9 21.38 18.74 -0.45
C ARG A 9 19.88 18.49 -0.63
N ARG A 10 19.03 19.26 0.06
CA ARG A 10 17.58 19.19 -0.06
C ARG A 10 17.13 19.40 -1.51
N ASN A 11 17.59 20.46 -2.17
CA ASN A 11 17.18 20.77 -3.54
C ASN A 11 17.61 19.68 -4.55
N CYS A 12 18.77 19.05 -4.36
CA CYS A 12 19.17 17.89 -5.15
C CYS A 12 18.19 16.71 -4.97
N LEU A 13 17.74 16.45 -3.73
CA LEU A 13 16.76 15.40 -3.46
C LEU A 13 15.38 15.73 -4.05
N LYS A 14 14.91 16.98 -3.93
CA LYS A 14 13.68 17.47 -4.59
C LYS A 14 13.74 17.28 -6.10
N GLY A 15 14.87 17.59 -6.73
CA GLY A 15 15.08 17.38 -8.16
C GLY A 15 15.00 15.91 -8.57
N ARG A 16 15.56 14.98 -7.77
CA ARG A 16 15.42 13.54 -8.00
C ARG A 16 13.99 13.05 -7.83
N MET A 17 13.29 13.57 -6.82
CA MET A 17 11.88 13.26 -6.57
C MET A 17 11.00 13.66 -7.75
N ASN A 18 11.19 14.87 -8.27
CA ASN A 18 10.41 15.35 -9.41
C ASN A 18 10.60 14.48 -10.66
N ARG A 19 11.82 13.98 -10.91
CA ARG A 19 12.07 13.03 -12.01
C ARG A 19 11.32 11.72 -11.81
N LEU A 20 11.36 11.14 -10.61
CA LEU A 20 10.60 9.91 -10.31
C LEU A 20 9.08 10.13 -10.45
N CYS A 21 8.55 11.29 -10.06
CA CYS A 21 7.14 11.62 -10.28
C CYS A 21 6.81 11.72 -11.78
N GLN A 22 7.68 12.31 -12.59
CA GLN A 22 7.52 12.38 -14.05
C GLN A 22 7.60 11.00 -14.70
N ASP A 23 8.55 10.16 -14.27
CA ASP A 23 8.69 8.78 -14.72
C ASP A 23 7.43 7.98 -14.36
N LEU A 24 6.91 8.15 -13.14
CA LEU A 24 5.66 7.55 -12.68
C LEU A 24 4.48 7.96 -13.56
N ASP A 25 4.33 9.25 -13.85
CA ASP A 25 3.29 9.77 -14.74
C ASP A 25 3.39 9.23 -16.18
N ALA A 26 4.62 8.94 -16.65
CA ALA A 26 4.84 8.30 -17.94
C ALA A 26 4.44 6.81 -17.91
N LEU A 27 4.83 6.09 -16.85
CA LEU A 27 4.51 4.67 -16.66
C LEU A 27 3.00 4.42 -16.54
N ILE A 28 2.26 5.31 -15.88
CA ILE A 28 0.79 5.23 -15.76
C ILE A 28 0.09 5.26 -17.14
N ARG A 29 0.73 5.82 -18.17
CA ARG A 29 0.15 5.86 -19.54
C ARG A 29 0.31 4.53 -20.28
N GLN A 30 1.07 3.58 -19.74
CA GLN A 30 1.34 2.29 -20.35
C GLN A 30 0.61 1.17 -19.57
N PRO A 31 -0.21 0.32 -20.20
CA PRO A 31 -1.03 -0.68 -19.49
C PRO A 31 -0.24 -1.84 -18.87
N GLU A 32 0.96 -2.13 -19.37
CA GLU A 32 1.76 -3.30 -18.96
C GLU A 32 2.74 -2.99 -17.82
N SER A 33 2.95 -1.71 -17.51
CA SER A 33 4.03 -1.26 -16.60
C SER A 33 3.64 -1.29 -15.12
N ARG A 34 2.69 -2.15 -14.72
CA ARG A 34 2.13 -2.19 -13.35
C ARG A 34 3.19 -2.45 -12.29
N ILE A 35 4.13 -3.36 -12.58
CA ILE A 35 5.23 -3.70 -11.68
C ILE A 35 6.16 -2.49 -11.53
N ASP A 36 6.49 -1.83 -12.63
CA ASP A 36 7.34 -0.63 -12.63
C ASP A 36 6.70 0.54 -11.89
N VAL A 37 5.37 0.72 -12.03
CA VAL A 37 4.61 1.72 -11.26
C VAL A 37 4.73 1.45 -9.76
N LYS A 38 4.59 0.19 -9.31
CA LYS A 38 4.78 -0.18 -7.90
C LYS A 38 6.21 0.03 -7.41
N MET A 39 7.21 -0.41 -8.16
CA MET A 39 8.62 -0.22 -7.81
C MET A 39 9.00 1.27 -7.75
N THR A 40 8.42 2.09 -8.64
CA THR A 40 8.62 3.54 -8.65
C THR A 40 7.94 4.21 -7.47
N LEU A 41 6.74 3.78 -7.07
CA LEU A 41 6.07 4.24 -5.85
C LEU A 41 6.87 3.94 -4.57
N ASP A 42 7.47 2.74 -4.47
CA ASP A 42 8.33 2.37 -3.35
C ASP A 42 9.60 3.25 -3.32
N SER A 43 10.17 3.52 -4.49
CA SER A 43 11.35 4.39 -4.63
C SER A 43 11.03 5.84 -4.26
N ILE A 44 9.85 6.34 -4.63
CA ILE A 44 9.33 7.65 -4.22
C ILE A 44 9.14 7.70 -2.71
N SER A 45 8.57 6.65 -2.09
CA SER A 45 8.36 6.61 -0.64
C SER A 45 9.68 6.72 0.13
N LYS A 46 10.69 5.92 -0.25
CA LYS A 46 12.03 5.97 0.36
C LYS A 46 12.73 7.31 0.13
N LEU A 47 12.55 7.93 -1.04
CA LEU A 47 13.17 9.23 -1.32
C LEU A 47 12.46 10.36 -0.58
N LEU A 48 11.18 10.22 -0.27
CA LEU A 48 10.39 11.22 0.47
C LEU A 48 10.87 11.31 1.91
N GLU A 49 11.15 10.17 2.56
CA GLU A 49 11.76 10.12 3.89
C GLU A 49 13.08 10.92 3.92
N ARG A 50 13.96 10.70 2.94
CA ARG A 50 15.24 11.43 2.83
C ARG A 50 15.07 12.92 2.55
N CYS A 51 14.00 13.27 1.82
CA CYS A 51 13.62 14.65 1.57
C CYS A 51 13.17 15.33 2.87
N GLN A 52 12.35 14.65 3.68
CA GLN A 52 11.88 15.14 4.97
C GLN A 52 13.03 15.35 5.95
N GLU A 53 13.93 14.37 6.11
CA GLU A 53 15.13 14.53 6.95
C GLU A 53 15.98 15.75 6.55
N ALA A 54 16.08 16.02 5.25
CA ALA A 54 16.80 17.17 4.75
C ALA A 54 16.05 18.49 4.97
N GLN A 55 14.71 18.46 4.97
CA GLN A 55 13.87 19.61 5.30
C GLN A 55 13.98 19.94 6.79
N ASP A 56 13.82 18.96 7.67
CA ASP A 56 13.92 19.13 9.13
C ASP A 56 15.29 19.73 9.52
N ALA A 57 16.36 19.28 8.85
CA ALA A 57 17.70 19.83 9.06
C ALA A 57 17.83 21.28 8.58
N VAL A 58 17.14 21.67 7.50
CA VAL A 58 17.09 23.07 7.03
C VAL A 58 16.28 23.93 7.99
N GLU A 59 15.10 23.48 8.40
CA GLU A 59 14.24 24.22 9.33
C GLU A 59 14.93 24.44 10.68
N ALA A 60 15.67 23.46 11.19
CA ALA A 60 16.39 23.57 12.46
C ALA A 60 17.49 24.65 12.50
N VAL A 61 17.92 25.18 11.33
CA VAL A 61 18.95 26.23 11.25
C VAL A 61 18.40 27.58 10.82
N ILE A 62 17.12 27.67 10.45
CA ILE A 62 16.44 28.95 10.22
C ILE A 62 16.01 29.49 11.58
N THR A 63 16.37 30.72 11.88
CA THR A 63 16.06 31.39 13.16
C THR A 63 15.03 32.51 13.02
N ASP A 64 14.67 32.85 11.79
CA ASP A 64 13.73 33.91 11.45
C ASP A 64 12.35 33.30 11.21
N ASP A 65 11.38 33.67 12.05
CA ASP A 65 10.04 33.06 12.05
C ASP A 65 9.30 33.28 10.71
N ASP A 66 9.46 34.46 10.10
CA ASP A 66 8.85 34.78 8.80
C ASP A 66 9.46 33.92 7.66
N GLU A 67 10.77 33.65 7.71
CA GLU A 67 11.44 32.79 6.74
C GLU A 67 11.10 31.31 6.96
N ILE A 68 10.91 30.87 8.21
CA ILE A 68 10.40 29.52 8.53
C ILE A 68 9.01 29.33 7.93
N GLU A 69 8.11 30.30 8.08
CA GLU A 69 6.74 30.19 7.55
C GLU A 69 6.72 30.09 6.01
N LYS A 70 7.51 30.93 5.32
CA LYS A 70 7.66 30.86 3.86
C LYS A 70 8.24 29.53 3.40
N GLU A 71 9.23 29.02 4.12
CA GLU A 71 9.86 27.74 3.81
C GLU A 71 8.88 26.57 4.03
N THR A 72 8.13 26.60 5.13
CA THR A 72 7.04 25.64 5.41
C THR A 72 6.01 25.63 4.28
N GLN A 73 5.59 26.80 3.80
CA GLN A 73 4.64 26.90 2.69
C GLN A 73 5.20 26.30 1.39
N ARG A 74 6.45 26.60 1.04
CA ARG A 74 7.14 26.02 -0.13
C ARG A 74 7.29 24.51 -0.02
N TRP A 75 7.46 23.99 1.19
CA TRP A 75 7.53 22.57 1.45
C TRP A 75 6.16 21.90 1.26
N MET A 76 5.10 22.47 1.82
CA MET A 76 3.74 21.97 1.67
C MET A 76 3.30 21.91 0.20
N ASP A 77 3.66 22.90 -0.62
CA ASP A 77 3.36 22.90 -2.05
C ASP A 77 4.11 21.76 -2.78
N PHE A 78 5.38 21.55 -2.44
CA PHE A 78 6.15 20.43 -2.98
C PHE A 78 5.56 19.06 -2.58
N GLU A 79 5.19 18.88 -1.31
CA GLU A 79 4.55 17.66 -0.85
C GLU A 79 3.22 17.40 -1.54
N ARG A 80 2.42 18.44 -1.77
CA ARG A 80 1.13 18.35 -2.46
C ARG A 80 1.29 17.76 -3.85
N GLU A 81 2.30 18.22 -4.61
CA GLU A 81 2.58 17.69 -5.94
C GLU A 81 2.96 16.20 -5.91
N ILE A 82 3.77 15.78 -4.95
CA ILE A 82 4.14 14.37 -4.77
C ILE A 82 2.90 13.54 -4.42
N ARG A 83 2.08 14.02 -3.48
CA ARG A 83 0.85 13.34 -3.05
C ARG A 83 -0.12 13.19 -4.22
N SER A 84 -0.20 14.22 -5.07
CA SER A 84 -1.00 14.20 -6.30
C SER A 84 -0.49 13.15 -7.29
N ALA A 85 0.83 13.09 -7.56
CA ALA A 85 1.43 12.10 -8.44
C ALA A 85 1.22 10.66 -7.94
N ARG A 86 1.47 10.41 -6.65
CA ARG A 86 1.19 9.12 -6.02
C ARG A 86 -0.28 8.72 -6.12
N GLY A 87 -1.20 9.65 -5.83
CA GLY A 87 -2.64 9.40 -5.91
C GLY A 87 -3.13 9.14 -7.34
N ARG A 88 -2.44 9.63 -8.38
CA ARG A 88 -2.70 9.23 -9.77
C ARG A 88 -2.26 7.79 -10.02
N ALA A 89 -1.06 7.43 -9.57
CA ALA A 89 -0.52 6.08 -9.72
C ALA A 89 -1.33 5.02 -8.97
N GLU A 90 -1.74 5.31 -7.74
CA GLU A 90 -2.56 4.43 -6.93
C GLU A 90 -3.93 4.19 -7.59
N ARG A 91 -4.57 5.25 -8.11
CA ARG A 91 -5.82 5.12 -8.89
C ARG A 91 -5.63 4.29 -10.16
N TYR A 92 -4.51 4.44 -10.86
CA TYR A 92 -4.18 3.59 -12.00
C TYR A 92 -4.03 2.11 -11.57
N LEU A 93 -3.35 1.84 -10.46
CA LEU A 93 -3.20 0.48 -9.94
C LEU A 93 -4.52 -0.14 -9.47
N GLU A 94 -5.45 0.69 -8.99
CA GLU A 94 -6.80 0.30 -8.57
C GLU A 94 -7.70 0.03 -9.77
N MET A 95 -7.68 0.89 -10.80
CA MET A 95 -8.50 0.74 -12.02
C MET A 95 -8.05 -0.41 -12.92
N ASN A 96 -6.74 -0.75 -12.91
CA ASN A 96 -6.19 -1.91 -13.62
C ASN A 96 -6.11 -3.16 -12.74
N THR A 97 -6.60 -3.09 -11.49
CA THR A 97 -7.08 -4.26 -10.78
C THR A 97 -8.52 -4.44 -11.25
N GLU A 98 -8.85 -5.61 -11.81
CA GLU A 98 -10.26 -5.99 -12.05
C GLU A 98 -11.14 -5.58 -10.85
N PRO A 99 -12.39 -5.13 -11.06
CA PRO A 99 -13.22 -4.61 -9.99
C PRO A 99 -13.41 -5.67 -8.90
N VAL A 100 -12.63 -5.56 -7.83
CA VAL A 100 -13.11 -5.97 -6.52
C VAL A 100 -14.02 -4.84 -6.11
N ASP A 101 -15.32 -5.08 -6.32
CA ASP A 101 -16.40 -4.19 -5.96
C ASP A 101 -16.10 -3.49 -4.64
N SER A 102 -16.02 -2.16 -4.72
CA SER A 102 -16.21 -1.28 -3.59
C SER A 102 -17.66 -1.39 -3.10
N LYS A 103 -17.99 -2.54 -2.49
CA LYS A 103 -19.05 -2.68 -1.50
C LYS A 103 -18.40 -2.99 -0.16
N LYS A 104 -17.75 -1.95 0.40
CA LYS A 104 -17.68 -1.77 1.85
C LYS A 104 -19.07 -1.40 2.39
N SER A 105 -20.06 -2.25 2.14
CA SER A 105 -21.28 -2.36 2.94
C SER A 105 -21.99 -3.64 2.48
N SER A 106 -22.09 -4.59 3.40
CA SER A 106 -22.73 -5.90 3.19
C SER A 106 -21.96 -6.86 2.27
N LEU A 107 -20.86 -7.42 2.78
CA LEU A 107 -20.33 -8.69 2.25
C LEU A 107 -21.32 -9.80 2.64
N ASN A 108 -22.28 -10.06 1.77
CA ASN A 108 -23.14 -11.23 1.88
C ASN A 108 -22.34 -12.51 1.53
N SER A 109 -22.66 -13.59 2.25
CA SER A 109 -21.91 -14.85 2.38
C SER A 109 -21.59 -15.62 1.10
N ALA A 110 -22.02 -15.17 -0.08
CA ALA A 110 -21.78 -15.84 -1.36
C ALA A 110 -20.46 -15.41 -2.02
N SER A 111 -20.09 -14.13 -1.92
CA SER A 111 -18.89 -13.56 -2.55
C SER A 111 -17.61 -14.02 -1.84
N ALA A 112 -17.66 -14.11 -0.50
CA ALA A 112 -16.57 -14.69 0.30
C ALA A 112 -16.34 -16.18 -0.05
N LYS A 113 -17.39 -16.94 -0.37
CA LYS A 113 -17.27 -18.36 -0.77
C LYS A 113 -16.54 -18.52 -2.11
N LEU A 114 -16.85 -17.69 -3.10
CA LEU A 114 -16.22 -17.72 -4.43
C LEU A 114 -14.72 -17.34 -4.38
N LEU A 115 -14.36 -16.34 -3.57
CA LEU A 115 -12.98 -15.88 -3.43
C LEU A 115 -12.12 -16.89 -2.65
N THR A 116 -12.72 -17.55 -1.65
CA THR A 116 -12.08 -18.60 -0.85
C THR A 116 -11.75 -19.83 -1.72
N TRP A 117 -12.66 -20.26 -2.60
CA TRP A 117 -12.43 -21.41 -3.50
C TRP A 117 -11.29 -21.19 -4.49
N ARG A 118 -11.21 -20.02 -5.14
CA ARG A 118 -10.15 -19.72 -6.13
C ARG A 118 -8.74 -19.73 -5.54
N ILE A 119 -8.58 -19.48 -4.24
CA ILE A 119 -7.28 -19.43 -3.56
C ILE A 119 -6.84 -20.80 -3.06
N HIS A 120 -7.79 -21.68 -2.71
CA HIS A 120 -7.51 -23.06 -2.33
C HIS A 120 -6.89 -23.86 -3.48
N ASP A 121 -7.40 -23.68 -4.70
CA ASP A 121 -7.02 -24.44 -5.89
C ASP A 121 -5.71 -23.95 -6.55
N ASN A 122 -5.12 -22.85 -6.05
CA ASN A 122 -3.84 -22.36 -6.55
C ASN A 122 -2.68 -23.18 -5.97
N ALA A 123 -2.05 -24.01 -6.82
CA ALA A 123 -0.90 -24.83 -6.46
C ALA A 123 0.40 -24.03 -6.28
N GLU A 124 0.47 -22.79 -6.77
CA GLU A 124 1.65 -21.92 -6.64
C GLU A 124 1.74 -21.21 -5.29
N LEU A 125 0.66 -21.22 -4.50
CA LEU A 125 0.65 -20.60 -3.17
C LEU A 125 0.92 -21.64 -2.09
N ALA A 126 1.90 -21.35 -1.23
CA ALA A 126 2.13 -22.11 -0.02
C ALA A 126 0.93 -21.99 0.94
N ASP A 127 0.59 -23.07 1.66
CA ASP A 127 -0.60 -23.11 2.51
C ASP A 127 -0.55 -22.09 3.65
N VAL A 128 0.65 -21.72 4.13
CA VAL A 128 0.83 -20.62 5.09
C VAL A 128 0.36 -19.28 4.52
N THR A 129 0.66 -18.99 3.25
CA THR A 129 0.21 -17.78 2.56
C THR A 129 -1.30 -17.79 2.34
N LYS A 130 -1.84 -18.96 1.97
CA LYS A 130 -3.29 -19.13 1.86
C LYS A 130 -3.98 -18.95 3.22
N PHE A 131 -3.33 -19.30 4.32
CA PHE A 131 -3.87 -19.10 5.66
C PHE A 131 -3.87 -17.63 6.10
N ILE A 132 -2.79 -16.90 5.83
CA ILE A 132 -2.75 -15.45 6.05
C ILE A 132 -3.91 -14.78 5.31
N TYR A 133 -4.15 -15.16 4.05
CA TYR A 133 -5.22 -14.61 3.24
C TYR A 133 -6.61 -14.99 3.77
N LEU A 134 -6.81 -16.26 4.15
CA LEU A 134 -8.05 -16.73 4.76
C LEU A 134 -8.39 -15.94 6.03
N ARG A 135 -7.40 -15.68 6.89
CA ARG A 135 -7.60 -14.91 8.12
C ARG A 135 -7.94 -13.45 7.85
N PHE A 136 -7.37 -12.86 6.80
CA PHE A 136 -7.68 -11.50 6.35
C PHE A 136 -9.12 -11.37 5.81
N LEU A 137 -9.66 -12.42 5.19
CA LEU A 137 -11.03 -12.44 4.66
C LEU A 137 -12.11 -12.70 5.73
N LEU A 138 -11.73 -13.24 6.88
CA LEU A 138 -12.67 -13.63 7.92
C LEU A 138 -12.87 -12.51 8.93
N GLU A 139 -14.14 -12.24 9.25
CA GLU A 139 -14.54 -11.30 10.29
C GLU A 139 -15.52 -11.98 11.26
N GLY A 140 -15.65 -11.42 12.47
CA GLY A 140 -16.63 -11.88 13.46
C GLY A 140 -16.46 -13.35 13.88
N GLU A 141 -17.53 -14.14 13.81
CA GLU A 141 -17.53 -15.54 14.27
C GLU A 141 -16.64 -16.47 13.43
N GLY A 142 -16.44 -16.15 12.15
CA GLY A 142 -15.54 -16.91 11.28
C GLY A 142 -14.08 -16.77 11.73
N LEU A 143 -13.67 -15.56 12.07
CA LEU A 143 -12.33 -15.30 12.60
C LEU A 143 -12.15 -15.94 13.98
N LYS A 144 -13.14 -15.81 14.87
CA LYS A 144 -13.14 -16.46 16.19
C LYS A 144 -13.04 -17.99 16.12
N ALA A 145 -13.56 -18.60 15.06
CA ALA A 145 -13.50 -20.06 14.88
C ALA A 145 -12.08 -20.56 14.58
N ILE A 146 -11.20 -19.68 14.07
CA ILE A 146 -9.83 -20.04 13.70
C ILE A 146 -8.74 -19.32 14.51
N ASP A 147 -9.12 -18.46 15.45
CA ASP A 147 -8.21 -17.63 16.25
C ASP A 147 -7.23 -18.46 17.09
N GLY A 148 -7.62 -19.67 17.49
CA GLY A 148 -6.78 -20.62 18.23
C GLY A 148 -5.72 -21.36 17.39
N TYR A 149 -5.73 -21.22 16.06
CA TYR A 149 -4.75 -21.86 15.20
C TYR A 149 -3.61 -20.90 14.83
N ALA A 150 -2.38 -21.30 15.11
CA ALA A 150 -1.20 -20.56 14.66
C ALA A 150 -1.10 -20.58 13.13
N VAL A 151 -0.71 -19.46 12.51
CA VAL A 151 -0.62 -19.33 11.05
C VAL A 151 0.58 -20.10 10.51
N THR A 152 0.41 -21.39 10.27
CA THR A 152 1.43 -22.31 9.75
C THR A 152 0.89 -23.10 8.56
N GLN A 153 1.79 -23.74 7.82
CA GLN A 153 1.46 -24.59 6.68
C GLN A 153 0.54 -25.75 7.08
N ASP A 154 0.85 -26.43 8.19
CA ASP A 154 0.10 -27.61 8.66
C ASP A 154 -1.27 -27.26 9.24
N ASN A 155 -1.44 -26.05 9.76
CA ASN A 155 -2.68 -25.63 10.42
C ASN A 155 -3.74 -25.11 9.44
N TYR A 156 -3.34 -24.72 8.23
CA TYR A 156 -4.26 -24.25 7.20
C TYR A 156 -5.38 -25.24 6.86
N PRO A 157 -5.10 -26.52 6.51
CA PRO A 157 -6.16 -27.48 6.18
C PRO A 157 -7.10 -27.72 7.37
N ILE A 158 -6.58 -27.69 8.59
CA ILE A 158 -7.34 -27.89 9.84
C ILE A 158 -8.29 -26.71 10.08
N ALA A 159 -7.78 -25.48 9.99
CA ALA A 159 -8.56 -24.26 10.15
C ALA A 159 -9.67 -24.16 9.09
N ARG A 160 -9.36 -24.53 7.84
CA ARG A 160 -10.34 -24.60 6.75
C ARG A 160 -11.44 -25.63 7.04
N GLN A 161 -11.07 -26.83 7.49
CA GLN A 161 -12.04 -27.87 7.83
C GLN A 161 -12.97 -27.41 8.97
N ALA A 162 -12.44 -26.76 10.00
CA ALA A 162 -13.23 -26.20 11.09
C ALA A 162 -14.28 -25.17 10.59
N LEU A 163 -13.90 -24.30 9.64
CA LEU A 163 -14.81 -23.35 9.01
C LEU A 163 -15.88 -24.05 8.16
N VAL A 164 -15.51 -25.07 7.38
CA VAL A 164 -16.44 -25.84 6.55
C VAL A 164 -17.42 -26.62 7.44
N SER A 165 -16.96 -27.24 8.52
CA SER A 165 -17.83 -27.95 9.45
C SER A 165 -18.81 -27.02 10.18
N ARG A 166 -18.40 -25.78 10.46
CA ARG A 166 -19.20 -24.82 11.24
C ARG A 166 -20.13 -23.94 10.40
N PHE A 167 -19.71 -23.59 9.17
CA PHE A 167 -20.41 -22.63 8.30
C PHE A 167 -20.69 -23.16 6.88
N GLY A 168 -20.18 -24.34 6.55
CA GLY A 168 -20.49 -25.00 5.29
C GLY A 168 -21.94 -25.48 5.31
N ASN A 169 -22.80 -24.81 4.53
CA ASN A 169 -24.15 -25.33 4.28
C ASN A 169 -24.01 -26.74 3.68
N PRO A 170 -24.57 -27.80 4.31
CA PRO A 170 -24.83 -29.01 3.57
C PRO A 170 -25.83 -28.65 2.48
N LYS A 171 -25.47 -28.85 1.22
CA LYS A 171 -26.40 -28.67 0.10
C LYS A 171 -27.71 -29.39 0.41
N ARG A 172 -28.79 -28.63 0.57
CA ARG A 172 -30.13 -28.97 0.10
C ARG A 172 -30.75 -27.72 -0.49
#